data_AF-M3IIX8-F1
#
_entry.id   AF-M3IIX8-F1
#
_cell.length_a   1.000
_cell.length_b   1.000
_cell.length_c   1.000
_cell.angle_alpha   90.00
_cell.angle_beta   90.00
_cell.angle_gamma   90.00
#
_symmetry.space_group_name_H-M   'P 1'
#
loop_
_entity.id
_entity.type
_entity.pdbx_description
1 polymer ?
#
loop_
_entity_poly.entity_id
_entity_poly.type
_entity_poly.pdbx_seq_one_letter_code
_entity_poly.pdbx_strand_id
1 'polypeptide(L)'
;MVDISINGLLFEIEEKRIFQYLKKHNIIKIFIPVSEKILILRGEVVRYIVVDEDRYHLGVNFFDSNPDDMLILQKYIFTRTRRILSE
;
A
#
# COMPACT_ATOMS: atom_id res chain seq x y z
N MET A 1 2.74 5.48 4.52
CA MET A 1 1.51 4.91 3.92
C MET A 1 0.45 5.99 3.99
N VAL A 2 -0.08 6.43 2.84
CA VAL A 2 -1.10 7.50 2.79
C VAL A 2 -2.46 6.90 3.11
N ASP A 3 -2.83 5.82 2.41
CA ASP A 3 -4.08 5.12 2.66
C ASP A 3 -4.02 3.67 2.19
N ILE A 4 -4.83 2.78 2.79
CA ILE A 4 -4.87 1.37 2.48
C ILE A 4 -6.30 0.82 2.47
N SER A 5 -6.56 -0.02 1.47
CA SER A 5 -7.80 -0.77 1.30
C SER A 5 -7.50 -2.26 1.16
N ILE A 6 -8.54 -3.09 1.08
CA ILE A 6 -8.39 -4.53 0.82
C ILE A 6 -7.73 -4.80 -0.53
N ASN A 7 -8.00 -3.96 -1.54
CA ASN A 7 -7.55 -4.20 -2.91
C ASN A 7 -6.25 -3.47 -3.26
N GLY A 8 -5.76 -2.59 -2.40
CA GLY A 8 -4.65 -1.73 -2.78
C GLY A 8 -4.21 -0.73 -1.74
N LEU A 9 -3.14 -0.02 -2.09
CA LEU A 9 -2.41 0.91 -1.25
C LEU A 9 -2.13 2.19 -2.04
N LEU A 10 -2.33 3.34 -1.39
CA LEU A 10 -1.73 4.60 -1.79
C LEU A 10 -0.53 4.87 -0.87
N PHE A 11 0.66 4.96 -1.43
CA PHE A 11 1.85 5.28 -0.65
C PHE A 11 2.66 6.41 -1.28
N GLU A 12 3.37 7.11 -0.41
CA GLU A 12 4.26 8.20 -0.77
C GLU A 12 5.71 7.72 -0.75
N ILE A 13 6.49 8.22 -1.70
CA ILE A 13 7.95 8.09 -1.73
C ILE A 13 8.57 9.47 -1.96
N GLU A 14 9.75 9.66 -1.36
CA GLU A 14 10.52 10.91 -1.41
C GLU A 14 11.82 10.75 -2.22
N GLU A 15 11.85 9.79 -3.16
CA GLU A 15 13.05 9.47 -3.91
C GLU A 15 12.73 9.33 -5.39
N LYS A 16 13.15 10.34 -6.16
CA LYS A 16 12.93 10.44 -7.60
C LYS A 16 13.48 9.23 -8.35
N ARG A 17 14.62 8.67 -7.92
CA ARG A 17 15.18 7.47 -8.58
C ARG A 17 14.26 6.27 -8.46
N ILE A 18 13.69 6.04 -7.26
CA ILE A 18 12.73 4.97 -7.03
C ILE A 18 11.47 5.20 -7.84
N PHE A 19 10.97 6.44 -7.89
CA PHE A 19 9.79 6.78 -8.70
C PHE A 19 10.00 6.46 -10.19
N GLN A 20 11.13 6.87 -10.76
CA GLN A 20 11.46 6.59 -12.16
C GLN A 20 11.71 5.10 -12.41
N TYR A 21 12.30 4.39 -11.46
CA TYR A 21 12.48 2.95 -11.53
C TYR A 21 11.12 2.24 -11.58
N LEU A 22 10.19 2.61 -10.71
CA LEU A 22 8.86 1.99 -10.62
C LEU A 22 7.98 2.27 -11.83
N LYS A 23 8.23 3.35 -12.59
CA LYS A 23 7.59 3.58 -13.89
C LYS A 23 7.99 2.55 -14.95
N LYS A 24 9.16 1.93 -14.81
CA LYS A 24 9.66 0.88 -15.72
C LYS A 24 9.40 -0.52 -15.18
N HIS A 25 9.32 -0.66 -13.86
CA HIS A 25 9.12 -1.92 -13.15
C HIS A 25 7.97 -1.73 -12.14
N ASN A 26 6.74 -1.97 -12.62
CA ASN A 26 5.54 -1.62 -11.87
C ASN A 26 5.09 -2.71 -10.87
N ILE A 27 5.71 -3.89 -10.87
CA ILE A 27 5.42 -4.94 -9.88
C ILE A 27 6.28 -4.73 -8.64
N ILE A 28 5.65 -4.69 -7.48
CA ILE A 28 6.32 -4.49 -6.18
C ILE A 28 5.89 -5.54 -5.15
N LYS A 29 6.85 -5.92 -4.31
CA LYS A 29 6.59 -6.67 -3.08
C LYS A 29 6.57 -5.68 -1.91
N ILE A 30 5.51 -5.74 -1.11
CA ILE A 30 5.19 -4.77 -0.08
C ILE A 30 5.11 -5.50 1.25
N PHE A 31 5.75 -4.92 2.26
CA PHE A 31 5.74 -5.42 3.63
C PHE A 31 4.93 -4.44 4.47
N ILE A 32 3.77 -4.87 4.96
CA ILE A 32 2.86 -4.00 5.71
C ILE A 32 2.87 -4.45 7.18
N PRO A 33 3.45 -3.66 8.10
CA PRO A 33 3.37 -3.97 9.52
C PRO A 33 1.94 -3.75 10.02
N VAL A 34 1.33 -4.80 10.55
CA VAL A 34 0.00 -4.78 11.17
C VAL A 34 0.09 -5.45 12.54
N SER A 35 0.02 -4.62 13.60
CA SER A 35 0.21 -5.07 14.99
C SER A 35 1.56 -5.79 15.16
N GLU A 36 1.57 -7.05 15.61
CA GLU A 36 2.78 -7.87 15.80
C GLU A 36 3.16 -8.70 14.57
N LYS A 37 2.48 -8.49 13.43
CA LYS A 37 2.70 -9.25 12.19
C LYS A 37 3.16 -8.34 11.06
N ILE A 38 3.93 -8.89 10.14
CA ILE A 38 4.28 -8.24 8.87
C ILE A 38 3.54 -9.00 7.76
N LEU A 39 2.62 -8.32 7.10
CA LEU A 39 1.90 -8.87 5.96
C LEU A 39 2.75 -8.74 4.71
N ILE A 40 2.76 -9.77 3.87
CA ILE A 40 3.53 -9.79 2.63
C ILE A 40 2.57 -9.78 1.44
N LEU A 41 2.63 -8.68 0.69
CA LEU A 41 1.75 -8.39 -0.43
C LEU A 41 2.53 -8.24 -1.72
N ARG A 42 1.95 -8.64 -2.83
CA ARG A 42 2.43 -8.29 -4.17
C ARG A 42 1.37 -7.45 -4.85
N GLY A 43 1.82 -6.37 -5.46
CA GLY A 43 0.95 -5.46 -6.17
C GLY A 43 1.59 -4.87 -7.41
N GLU A 44 0.74 -4.30 -8.25
CA GLU A 44 1.11 -3.57 -9.45
C GLU A 44 0.80 -2.09 -9.24
N VAL A 45 1.78 -1.24 -9.51
CA VAL A 45 1.61 0.20 -9.55
C VAL A 45 0.79 0.57 -10.77
N VAL A 46 -0.42 1.08 -10.54
CA VAL A 46 -1.40 1.46 -11.57
C VAL A 46 -1.52 2.98 -11.72
N ARG A 47 -0.99 3.76 -10.78
CA ARG A 47 -1.01 5.24 -10.82
C ARG A 47 0.29 5.83 -10.29
N TYR A 48 0.76 6.87 -10.99
CA TYR A 48 1.96 7.63 -10.66
C TYR A 48 1.61 9.11 -10.60
N ILE A 49 1.74 9.72 -9.44
CA ILE A 49 1.34 11.11 -9.20
C ILE A 49 2.55 11.87 -8.67
N VAL A 50 2.86 13.01 -9.30
CA VAL A 50 3.87 13.95 -8.80
C VAL A 50 3.13 14.95 -7.92
N VAL A 51 3.51 15.04 -6.64
CA VAL A 51 2.90 15.96 -5.68
C VAL A 51 3.69 17.27 -5.64
N ASP A 52 5.02 17.19 -5.57
CA ASP A 52 5.96 18.30 -5.75
C ASP A 52 7.34 17.80 -6.26
N GLU A 53 8.41 18.60 -6.12
CA GLU A 53 9.73 18.29 -6.70
C GLU A 53 10.31 16.94 -6.21
N ASP A 54 10.04 16.55 -4.97
CA ASP A 54 10.60 15.34 -4.38
C ASP A 54 9.55 14.39 -3.77
N ARG A 55 8.27 14.75 -3.73
CA ARG A 55 7.19 13.87 -3.25
C ARG A 55 6.37 13.27 -4.38
N TYR A 56 6.20 11.95 -4.31
CA TYR A 56 5.48 11.18 -5.31
C TYR A 56 4.48 10.23 -4.65
N HIS A 57 3.26 10.15 -5.18
CA HIS A 57 2.29 9.15 -4.78
C HIS A 57 2.19 8.03 -5.80
N LEU A 58 2.09 6.80 -5.29
CA LEU A 58 1.96 5.59 -6.07
C LEU A 58 0.70 4.85 -5.62
N GLY A 59 -0.23 4.69 -6.56
CA GLY A 59 -1.42 3.87 -6.38
C GLY A 59 -1.13 2.44 -6.83
N VAL A 60 -1.35 1.49 -5.94
CA VAL A 60 -1.03 0.07 -6.14
C VAL A 60 -2.27 -0.78 -5.98
N ASN A 61 -2.49 -1.69 -6.92
CA ASN A 61 -3.46 -2.76 -6.77
C ASN A 61 -2.75 -4.04 -6.32
N PHE A 62 -3.24 -4.69 -5.28
CA PHE A 62 -2.75 -6.00 -4.87
C PHE A 62 -3.27 -7.08 -5.80
N PHE A 63 -2.44 -8.05 -6.16
CA PHE A 63 -2.83 -9.19 -6.99
C PHE A 63 -2.43 -10.54 -6.39
N ASP A 64 -1.54 -10.58 -5.41
CA ASP A 64 -1.11 -11.82 -4.75
C ASP A 64 -0.68 -11.57 -3.29
N SER A 65 -0.91 -12.56 -2.44
CA SER A 65 -0.63 -12.53 -1.00
C SER A 65 -0.73 -13.91 -0.39
N ASN A 66 -0.14 -14.12 0.78
CA ASN A 66 -0.49 -15.31 1.56
C ASN A 66 -1.96 -15.24 1.98
N PRO A 67 -2.71 -16.36 1.96
CA PRO A 67 -4.14 -16.38 2.33
C PRO A 67 -4.43 -15.75 3.70
N ASP A 68 -3.60 -16.05 4.70
CA ASP A 68 -3.75 -15.52 6.06
C ASP A 68 -3.50 -14.02 6.15
N ASP A 69 -2.59 -13.49 5.33
CA ASP A 69 -2.24 -12.07 5.33
C ASP A 69 -3.45 -11.22 4.91
N MET A 70 -4.28 -11.74 4.01
CA MET A 70 -5.47 -11.03 3.51
C MET A 70 -6.59 -10.97 4.51
N LEU A 71 -6.79 -12.06 5.25
CA LEU A 71 -7.71 -12.10 6.38
C LEU A 71 -7.28 -11.14 7.49
N ILE A 72 -5.98 -11.03 7.77
CA ILE A 72 -5.45 -10.09 8.76
C ILE A 72 -5.66 -8.65 8.30
N LEU A 73 -5.35 -8.33 7.04
CA LEU A 73 -5.54 -6.99 6.47
C LEU A 73 -7.02 -6.57 6.54
N GLN A 74 -7.94 -7.45 6.15
CA GLN A 74 -9.38 -7.18 6.21
C GLN A 74 -9.85 -6.86 7.63
N LYS A 75 -9.42 -7.67 8.62
CA LYS A 75 -9.74 -7.43 10.05
C LYS A 75 -9.17 -6.11 10.54
N TYR A 76 -7.95 -5.79 10.15
CA TYR A 76 -7.29 -4.53 10.49
C TYR A 76 -8.07 -3.32 9.97
N ILE A 77 -8.40 -3.30 8.67
CA ILE A 77 -9.16 -2.22 8.04
C ILE A 77 -10.51 -2.05 8.74
N PHE A 78 -11.25 -3.14 8.93
CA PHE A 78 -12.55 -3.10 9.59
C PHE A 78 -12.48 -2.54 11.01
N THR A 79 -11.48 -2.95 11.79
CA THR A 79 -11.27 -2.47 13.17
C THR A 79 -10.93 -0.97 13.18
N ARG A 80 -10.08 -0.52 12.24
CA ARG A 80 -9.72 0.89 12.10
C ARG A 80 -10.94 1.75 11.75
N THR A 81 -11.76 1.33 10.79
CA THR A 81 -12.99 2.05 10.40
C THR A 81 -13.98 2.16 11.56
N ARG A 82 -14.15 1.09 12.35
CA ARG A 82 -15.07 1.14 13.51
C ARG A 82 -14.63 2.11 14.60
N ARG A 83 -13.33 2.26 14.84
CA ARG A 83 -12.83 3.24 15.82
C ARG A 83 -13.19 4.67 15.42
N ILE A 84 -13.05 5.00 14.14
CA ILE A 84 -13.37 6.32 13.59
C ILE A 84 -14.88 6.63 13.70
N LEU A 85 -15.75 5.62 13.52
CA LEU A 85 -17.21 5.80 13.61
C LEU A 85 -17.75 5.86 15.05
N SER A 86 -16.91 5.57 16.05
CA SER A 86 -17.28 5.60 17.47
C SER A 86 -16.78 6.84 18.22
N GLU A 87 -16.11 7.76 17.53
CA GLU A 87 -15.69 9.09 17.99
C GLU A 87 -16.66 10.15 17.44
#